data_AF-A0A653DN44-F1
#
_entry.id   AF-A0A653DN44-F1
#
_cell.length_a   1.000
_cell.length_b   1.000
_cell.length_c   1.000
_cell.angle_alpha   90.00
_cell.angle_beta   90.00
_cell.angle_gamma   90.00
#
_symmetry.space_group_name_H-M   'P 1'
#
loop_
_entity.id
_entity.type
_entity.pdbx_description
1 polymer ?
#
loop_
_entity_poly.entity_id
_entity_poly.type
_entity_poly.pdbx_seq_one_letter_code
_entity_poly.pdbx_strand_id
1 'polypeptide(L)'
;MSKFPNRYVKYYMYGNAVGGILAALLQCIALSIGGSSIVTGLIYFSVGTVIMLYTLFLAIISNRLPLYQYYMDDTMVVEKPVHSFKEMFGVGKKIWVNLISIVVNLFFIMPGVPYSVISENHGTVFAVKYFRPVCTHILSDAASLVGRIFSGPYITKRNRYLALLTNIATVGSFGILLLFCRTSPKRNSPLLFPHDWEYMCILGLHQVFFHFFIVSMILSVRNLVKPNQVEMGFLIMTSISEVLAMFMGFLAKLWMSIV
;
A
#
# COMPACT_ATOMS: atom_id res chain seq x y z
N MET A 1 0.95 18.26 2.77
CA MET A 1 1.24 17.15 3.71
C MET A 1 2.50 17.37 4.53
N SER A 2 3.60 17.78 3.90
CA SER A 2 4.91 18.09 4.51
C SER A 2 4.86 18.92 5.81
N LYS A 3 4.00 19.95 5.86
CA LYS A 3 3.85 20.90 6.98
C LYS A 3 3.07 20.35 8.16
N PHE A 4 2.23 19.33 7.96
CA PHE A 4 1.45 18.77 9.07
C PHE A 4 2.37 17.96 10.00
N PRO A 5 2.12 17.99 11.32
CA PRO A 5 2.75 17.06 12.25
C PRO A 5 2.59 15.58 11.81
N ASN A 6 3.57 14.74 12.15
CA ASN A 6 3.57 13.30 11.79
C ASN A 6 2.27 12.58 12.19
N ARG A 7 1.61 13.02 13.27
CA ARG A 7 0.33 12.46 13.72
C ARG A 7 -0.78 12.59 12.65
N TYR A 8 -0.88 13.74 11.98
CA TYR A 8 -1.88 13.96 10.94
C TYR A 8 -1.50 13.26 9.62
N VAL A 9 -0.21 13.21 9.29
CA VAL A 9 0.29 12.41 8.15
C VAL A 9 -0.06 10.93 8.34
N LYS A 10 0.05 10.42 9.57
CA LYS A 10 -0.31 9.05 9.91
C LYS A 10 -1.81 8.77 9.76
N TYR A 11 -2.68 9.70 10.17
CA TYR A 11 -4.13 9.59 9.94
C TYR A 11 -4.48 9.56 8.44
N TYR A 12 -3.85 10.39 7.63
CA TYR A 12 -4.00 10.31 6.17
C TYR A 12 -3.63 8.92 5.63
N MET A 13 -2.52 8.36 6.12
CA MET A 13 -2.07 7.03 5.70
C MET A 13 -3.01 5.91 6.16
N TYR A 14 -3.76 6.07 7.25
CA TYR A 14 -4.80 5.10 7.64
C TYR A 14 -5.97 5.09 6.67
N GLY A 15 -6.33 6.25 6.11
CA GLY A 15 -7.43 6.38 5.15
C GLY A 15 -7.30 5.43 3.96
N ASN A 16 -6.08 5.18 3.48
CA ASN A 16 -5.83 4.24 2.39
C ASN A 16 -6.25 2.80 2.75
N ALA A 17 -5.87 2.30 3.94
CA ALA A 17 -6.23 0.96 4.39
C ALA A 17 -7.74 0.84 4.65
N VAL A 18 -8.35 1.84 5.30
CA VAL A 18 -9.81 1.86 5.55
C VAL A 18 -10.60 1.88 4.24
N GLY A 19 -10.14 2.64 3.25
CA GLY A 19 -10.72 2.66 1.91
C GLY A 19 -10.68 1.29 1.25
N GLY A 20 -9.58 0.55 1.37
CA GLY A 20 -9.45 -0.83 0.91
C GLY A 20 -10.44 -1.79 1.58
N ILE A 21 -10.55 -1.73 2.92
CA ILE A 21 -11.54 -2.54 3.67
C ILE A 21 -12.96 -2.25 3.17
N LEU A 22 -13.32 -0.96 3.04
CA LEU A 22 -14.64 -0.56 2.58
C LEU A 22 -14.91 -1.07 1.15
N ALA A 23 -13.94 -0.94 0.26
CA ALA A 23 -14.01 -1.45 -1.10
C ALA A 23 -14.22 -2.98 -1.13
N ALA A 24 -13.46 -3.73 -0.34
CA ALA A 24 -13.59 -5.19 -0.27
C ALA A 24 -14.93 -5.63 0.33
N LEU A 25 -15.47 -4.90 1.32
CA LEU A 25 -16.80 -5.13 1.87
C LEU A 25 -17.90 -4.86 0.83
N LEU A 26 -17.79 -3.75 0.08
CA LEU A 26 -18.70 -3.45 -1.02
C LEU A 26 -18.63 -4.52 -2.10
N GLN A 27 -17.46 -5.09 -2.38
CA GLN A 27 -17.30 -6.20 -3.31
C GLN A 27 -18.03 -7.45 -2.81
N CYS A 28 -17.93 -7.79 -1.52
CA CYS A 28 -18.68 -8.90 -0.92
C CYS A 28 -20.20 -8.69 -1.04
N ILE A 29 -20.68 -7.48 -0.76
CA ILE A 29 -22.11 -7.12 -0.89
C ILE A 29 -22.56 -7.21 -2.34
N ALA A 30 -21.78 -6.66 -3.28
CA ALA A 30 -22.11 -6.72 -4.70
C ALA A 30 -22.18 -8.18 -5.18
N LEU A 31 -21.24 -9.02 -4.74
CA LEU A 31 -21.28 -10.45 -5.03
C LEU A 31 -22.52 -11.11 -4.44
N SER A 32 -22.93 -10.79 -3.21
CA SER A 32 -24.07 -11.45 -2.56
C SER A 32 -25.42 -11.23 -3.25
N ILE A 33 -25.60 -10.10 -3.91
CA ILE A 33 -26.82 -9.75 -4.67
C ILE A 33 -27.10 -10.74 -5.81
N GLY A 34 -26.10 -11.50 -6.28
CA GLY A 34 -26.32 -12.64 -7.17
C GLY A 34 -26.93 -12.23 -8.50
N GLY A 35 -26.14 -11.56 -9.35
CA GLY A 35 -26.49 -11.22 -10.72
C GLY A 35 -25.40 -11.63 -11.72
N SER A 36 -25.56 -11.25 -12.98
CA SER A 36 -24.48 -11.38 -13.96
C SER A 36 -23.25 -10.56 -13.52
N SER A 37 -22.04 -10.99 -13.89
CA SER A 37 -20.80 -10.28 -13.54
C SER A 37 -20.81 -8.81 -13.98
N ILE A 38 -21.54 -8.50 -15.05
CA ILE A 38 -21.72 -7.13 -15.58
C ILE A 38 -22.54 -6.28 -14.60
N VAL A 39 -23.67 -6.79 -14.10
CA VAL A 39 -24.54 -6.07 -13.16
C VAL A 39 -23.82 -5.84 -11.84
N THR A 40 -23.16 -6.87 -11.31
CA THR A 40 -22.35 -6.76 -10.09
C THR A 40 -21.23 -5.71 -10.25
N GLY A 41 -20.55 -5.71 -11.39
CA GLY A 41 -19.52 -4.72 -11.70
C GLY A 41 -20.08 -3.29 -11.80
N LEU A 42 -21.24 -3.13 -12.44
CA LEU A 42 -21.89 -1.82 -12.61
C LEU A 42 -22.35 -1.23 -11.27
N ILE A 43 -22.92 -2.05 -10.39
CA ILE A 43 -23.32 -1.63 -9.04
C ILE A 43 -22.08 -1.19 -8.26
N TYR A 44 -21.03 -2.02 -8.24
CA TYR A 44 -19.79 -1.71 -7.53
C TYR A 44 -19.15 -0.41 -8.01
N PHE A 45 -19.07 -0.21 -9.33
CA PHE A 45 -18.52 1.00 -9.94
C PHE A 45 -19.35 2.25 -9.64
N SER A 46 -20.68 2.14 -9.70
CA SER A 46 -21.59 3.26 -9.42
C SER A 46 -21.49 3.71 -7.96
N VAL A 47 -21.49 2.77 -7.01
CA VAL A 47 -21.31 3.07 -5.59
C VAL A 47 -19.94 3.71 -5.34
N GLY A 48 -18.87 3.16 -5.93
CA GLY A 48 -17.54 3.74 -5.84
C GLY A 48 -17.48 5.18 -6.37
N THR A 49 -18.17 5.47 -7.47
CA THR A 49 -18.25 6.81 -8.06
C THR A 49 -18.93 7.80 -7.12
N VAL A 50 -20.03 7.41 -6.47
CA VAL A 50 -20.72 8.24 -5.48
C VAL A 50 -19.82 8.54 -4.28
N ILE A 51 -19.11 7.53 -3.76
CA ILE A 51 -18.16 7.71 -2.65
C ILE A 51 -17.02 8.66 -3.05
N MET A 52 -16.51 8.54 -4.28
CA MET A 52 -15.47 9.43 -4.79
C MET A 52 -15.96 10.89 -4.88
N LEU A 53 -17.16 11.13 -5.41
CA LEU A 53 -17.75 12.47 -5.48
C LEU A 53 -17.98 13.06 -4.08
N TYR A 54 -18.45 12.23 -3.15
CA TYR A 54 -18.65 12.64 -1.75
C TYR A 54 -17.33 13.00 -1.06
N THR A 55 -16.28 12.19 -1.23
CA THR A 55 -14.96 12.50 -0.65
C THR A 55 -14.32 13.73 -1.30
N LEU A 56 -14.53 13.97 -2.59
CA LEU A 56 -14.13 15.22 -3.25
C LEU A 56 -14.85 16.44 -2.65
N PHE A 57 -16.16 16.34 -2.42
CA PHE A 57 -16.92 17.40 -1.76
C PHE A 57 -16.40 17.69 -0.33
N LEU A 58 -16.14 16.65 0.46
CA LEU A 58 -15.52 16.79 1.79
C LEU A 58 -14.13 17.43 1.71
N ALA A 59 -13.33 17.10 0.69
CA ALA A 59 -12.01 17.70 0.49
C ALA A 59 -12.11 19.22 0.19
N ILE A 60 -13.10 19.64 -0.60
CA ILE A 60 -13.36 21.06 -0.87
C ILE A 60 -13.74 21.79 0.41
N ILE A 61 -14.58 21.19 1.26
CA ILE A 61 -14.94 21.75 2.57
C ILE A 61 -13.73 21.80 3.51
N SER A 62 -12.88 20.77 3.50
CA SER A 62 -11.70 20.71 4.37
C SER A 62 -10.76 21.89 4.15
N ASN A 63 -10.68 22.43 2.93
CA ASN A 63 -9.87 23.62 2.61
C ASN A 63 -10.38 24.90 3.29
N ARG A 64 -11.61 24.90 3.80
CA ARG A 64 -12.24 26.02 4.52
C ARG A 64 -12.12 25.89 6.04
N LEU A 65 -11.59 24.79 6.56
CA LEU A 65 -11.50 24.58 8.00
C LEU A 65 -10.37 25.43 8.62
N PRO A 66 -10.58 26.06 9.78
CA PRO A 66 -9.56 26.85 10.46
C PRO A 66 -8.28 26.06 10.78
N LEU A 67 -8.42 24.75 11.04
CA LEU A 67 -7.27 23.86 11.26
C LEU A 67 -6.41 23.73 9.99
N TYR A 68 -7.05 23.59 8.83
CA TYR A 68 -6.35 23.46 7.56
C TYR A 68 -5.64 24.78 7.22
N GLN A 69 -6.35 25.89 7.37
CA GLN A 69 -5.83 27.25 7.23
C GLN A 69 -4.67 27.51 8.19
N TYR A 70 -4.76 27.15 9.47
CA TYR A 70 -3.66 27.32 10.44
C TYR A 70 -2.33 26.69 9.99
N TYR A 71 -2.37 25.49 9.38
CA TYR A 71 -1.16 24.82 8.90
C TYR A 71 -0.77 25.21 7.46
N MET A 72 -1.63 25.92 6.72
CA MET A 72 -1.44 26.28 5.31
C MET A 72 -1.33 27.78 5.03
N ASP A 73 -1.83 28.67 5.88
CA ASP A 73 -2.00 30.11 5.62
C ASP A 73 -0.67 30.87 5.44
N ASP A 74 0.46 30.33 5.91
CA ASP A 74 1.81 30.82 5.61
C ASP A 74 2.20 30.73 4.11
N THR A 75 1.28 30.41 3.19
CA THR A 75 1.56 30.28 1.74
C THR A 75 0.89 31.32 0.86
N MET A 76 0.22 32.35 1.38
CA MET A 76 -0.45 33.33 0.50
C MET A 76 0.50 34.13 -0.42
N VAL A 77 1.81 34.25 -0.14
CA VAL A 77 2.76 34.91 -1.07
C VAL A 77 4.21 34.42 -0.91
N VAL A 78 4.50 33.14 -1.15
CA VAL A 78 5.87 32.74 -1.51
C VAL A 78 5.75 31.70 -2.60
N GLU A 79 5.89 32.13 -3.86
CA GLU A 79 6.23 31.22 -4.96
C GLU A 79 7.50 30.48 -4.54
N LYS A 80 7.37 29.24 -4.05
CA LYS A 80 8.53 28.40 -3.86
C LYS A 80 9.11 28.17 -5.26
N PRO A 81 10.38 28.52 -5.50
CA PRO A 81 10.97 28.28 -6.81
C PRO A 81 10.80 26.81 -7.15
N VAL A 82 10.44 26.52 -8.40
CA VAL A 82 10.34 25.15 -8.92
C VAL A 82 11.61 24.42 -8.50
N HIS A 83 11.44 23.36 -7.70
CA HIS A 83 12.58 22.65 -7.14
C HIS A 83 13.51 22.21 -8.26
N SER A 84 14.75 22.69 -8.22
CA SER A 84 15.73 22.34 -9.25
C SER A 84 15.98 20.84 -9.21
N PHE A 85 16.09 20.20 -10.37
CA PHE A 85 16.47 18.78 -10.47
C PHE A 85 17.73 18.45 -9.65
N LYS A 86 18.68 19.41 -9.58
CA LYS A 86 19.91 19.27 -8.79
C LYS A 86 19.62 19.16 -7.28
N GLU A 87 18.66 19.93 -6.78
CA GLU A 87 18.23 19.88 -5.37
C GLU A 87 17.49 18.58 -5.07
N MET A 88 16.56 18.18 -5.95
CA MET A 88 15.83 16.91 -5.82
C MET A 88 16.80 15.72 -5.79
N PHE A 89 17.78 15.70 -6.70
CA PHE A 89 18.81 14.67 -6.73
C PHE A 89 19.69 14.70 -5.46
N GLY A 90 20.02 15.90 -4.96
CA GLY A 90 20.75 16.08 -3.70
C GLY A 90 19.99 15.56 -2.48
N VAL A 91 18.67 15.74 -2.42
CA VAL A 91 17.80 15.17 -1.37
C VAL A 91 17.64 13.67 -1.56
N GLY A 92 17.40 13.20 -2.78
CA GLY A 92 17.30 11.78 -3.12
C GLY A 92 18.52 10.98 -2.68
N LYS A 93 19.73 11.52 -2.88
CA LYS A 93 20.99 10.95 -2.37
C LYS A 93 21.06 10.82 -0.85
N LYS A 94 20.30 11.62 -0.08
CA LYS A 94 20.28 11.51 1.39
C LYS A 94 19.33 10.42 1.87
N ILE A 95 18.22 10.22 1.15
CA ILE A 95 17.16 9.26 1.47
C ILE A 95 17.25 7.97 0.65
N TRP A 96 18.34 7.76 -0.11
CA TRP A 96 18.46 6.66 -1.07
C TRP A 96 18.19 5.26 -0.50
N VAL A 97 18.55 5.01 0.77
CA VAL A 97 18.27 3.72 1.44
C VAL A 97 16.78 3.48 1.57
N ASN A 98 16.00 4.53 1.89
CA ASN A 98 14.55 4.44 1.96
C ASN A 98 13.94 4.24 0.57
N LEU A 99 14.51 4.87 -0.46
CA LEU A 99 14.09 4.69 -1.85
C LEU A 99 14.32 3.26 -2.33
N ILE A 100 15.51 2.69 -2.07
CA ILE A 100 15.79 1.29 -2.41
C ILE A 100 14.87 0.35 -1.63
N SER A 101 14.60 0.63 -0.35
CA SER A 101 13.68 -0.19 0.44
C SER A 101 12.28 -0.26 -0.19
N ILE A 102 11.78 0.87 -0.71
CA ILE A 102 10.51 0.91 -1.44
C ILE A 102 10.58 0.05 -2.71
N VAL A 103 11.63 0.22 -3.53
CA VAL A 103 11.82 -0.55 -4.77
C VAL A 103 11.86 -2.05 -4.49
N VAL A 104 12.60 -2.46 -3.45
CA VAL A 104 12.69 -3.87 -3.08
C VAL A 104 11.35 -4.39 -2.56
N ASN A 105 10.66 -3.63 -1.73
CA ASN A 105 9.33 -4.02 -1.24
C ASN A 105 8.34 -4.22 -2.37
N LEU A 106 8.39 -3.36 -3.40
CA LEU A 106 7.57 -3.51 -4.59
C LEU A 106 7.87 -4.83 -5.32
N PHE A 107 9.14 -5.22 -5.47
CA PHE A 107 9.47 -6.53 -6.06
C PHE A 107 8.75 -7.70 -5.36
N PHE A 108 8.56 -7.61 -4.03
CA PHE A 108 7.91 -8.64 -3.22
C PHE A 108 6.39 -8.52 -3.06
N ILE A 109 5.75 -7.45 -3.52
CA ILE A 109 4.28 -7.31 -3.46
C ILE A 109 3.55 -8.33 -4.36
N MET A 110 4.24 -8.89 -5.36
CA MET A 110 3.74 -9.93 -6.28
C MET A 110 2.23 -9.82 -6.59
N PRO A 111 1.74 -8.71 -7.19
CA PRO A 111 0.31 -8.40 -7.25
C PRO A 111 -0.55 -9.37 -8.04
N GLY A 112 0.00 -10.42 -8.65
CA GLY A 112 -0.75 -11.50 -9.29
C GLY A 112 -0.92 -12.76 -8.44
N VAL A 113 -0.03 -12.99 -7.46
CA VAL A 113 0.00 -14.25 -6.70
C VAL A 113 -1.22 -14.36 -5.80
N PRO A 114 -1.52 -13.41 -4.90
CA PRO A 114 -2.69 -13.50 -4.01
C PRO A 114 -4.02 -13.61 -4.77
N TYR A 115 -4.12 -12.96 -5.93
CA TYR A 115 -5.33 -13.01 -6.78
C TYR A 115 -5.51 -14.35 -7.49
N SER A 116 -4.42 -15.10 -7.68
CA SER A 116 -4.45 -16.41 -8.32
C SER A 116 -4.68 -17.53 -7.30
N VAL A 117 -4.62 -17.24 -6.00
CA VAL A 117 -4.83 -18.25 -4.96
C VAL A 117 -6.27 -18.76 -5.01
N ILE A 118 -6.40 -20.07 -4.81
CA ILE A 118 -7.66 -20.78 -4.74
C ILE A 118 -7.77 -21.48 -3.38
N SER A 119 -8.98 -21.53 -2.84
CA SER A 119 -9.27 -22.22 -1.59
C SER A 119 -9.12 -23.73 -1.75
N GLU A 120 -8.67 -24.40 -0.69
CA GLU A 120 -8.63 -25.86 -0.61
C GLU A 120 -10.02 -26.48 -0.74
N ASN A 121 -11.06 -25.82 -0.23
CA ASN A 121 -12.44 -26.30 -0.17
C ASN A 121 -13.31 -25.73 -1.31
N HIS A 122 -12.83 -25.87 -2.54
CA HIS A 122 -13.43 -25.35 -3.79
C HIS A 122 -14.85 -25.86 -4.10
N GLY A 123 -15.40 -26.78 -3.30
CA GLY A 123 -16.80 -27.22 -3.40
C GLY A 123 -17.82 -26.27 -2.78
N THR A 124 -17.39 -25.23 -2.04
CA THR A 124 -18.31 -24.32 -1.34
C THR A 124 -18.49 -22.98 -2.07
N VAL A 125 -19.68 -22.37 -1.91
CA VAL A 125 -19.95 -21.01 -2.41
C VAL A 125 -18.95 -20.01 -1.82
N PHE A 126 -18.56 -20.19 -0.57
CA PHE A 126 -17.54 -19.36 0.07
C PHE A 126 -16.20 -19.42 -0.65
N ALA A 127 -15.69 -20.64 -0.88
CA ALA A 127 -14.40 -20.86 -1.53
C ALA A 127 -14.31 -20.25 -2.93
N VAL A 128 -15.40 -20.32 -3.71
CA VAL A 128 -15.42 -19.82 -5.09
C VAL A 128 -15.68 -18.33 -5.16
N LYS A 129 -16.61 -17.82 -4.34
CA LYS A 129 -17.14 -16.45 -4.48
C LYS A 129 -16.52 -15.45 -3.50
N TYR A 130 -16.29 -15.85 -2.26
CA TYR A 130 -15.94 -14.94 -1.17
C TYR A 130 -14.50 -15.08 -0.67
N PHE A 131 -13.82 -16.19 -0.95
CA PHE A 131 -12.47 -16.44 -0.47
C PHE A 131 -11.49 -15.30 -0.83
N ARG A 132 -11.45 -14.83 -2.08
CA ARG A 132 -10.54 -13.75 -2.46
C ARG A 132 -10.93 -12.41 -1.82
N PRO A 133 -12.18 -11.91 -1.93
CA PRO A 133 -12.59 -10.70 -1.23
C PRO A 133 -12.30 -10.72 0.27
N VAL A 134 -12.56 -11.83 0.95
CA VAL A 134 -12.42 -11.92 2.41
C VAL A 134 -10.98 -12.22 2.82
N CYS A 135 -10.45 -13.36 2.39
CA CYS A 135 -9.15 -13.88 2.84
C CYS A 135 -7.98 -13.19 2.16
N THR A 136 -8.19 -12.49 1.04
CA THR A 136 -7.13 -11.72 0.37
C THR A 136 -7.31 -10.22 0.56
N HIS A 137 -8.44 -9.62 0.20
CA HIS A 137 -8.58 -8.16 0.23
C HIS A 137 -8.81 -7.63 1.65
N ILE A 138 -9.88 -8.05 2.33
CA ILE A 138 -10.17 -7.60 3.71
C ILE A 138 -9.00 -7.90 4.63
N LEU A 139 -8.46 -9.13 4.58
CA LEU A 139 -7.31 -9.51 5.40
C LEU A 139 -6.07 -8.65 5.12
N SER A 140 -5.75 -8.39 3.84
CA SER A 140 -4.59 -7.57 3.49
C SER A 140 -4.74 -6.12 3.97
N ASP A 141 -5.93 -5.54 3.83
CA ASP A 141 -6.16 -4.15 4.24
C ASP A 141 -6.23 -4.01 5.77
N ALA A 142 -6.80 -5.01 6.47
CA ALA A 142 -6.75 -5.07 7.93
C ALA A 142 -5.30 -5.21 8.44
N ALA A 143 -4.52 -6.13 7.85
CA ALA A 143 -3.10 -6.30 8.15
C ALA A 143 -2.28 -5.04 7.83
N SER A 144 -2.60 -4.37 6.72
CA SER A 144 -2.03 -3.06 6.36
C SER A 144 -2.27 -2.04 7.46
N LEU A 145 -3.50 -1.94 7.96
CA LEU A 145 -3.84 -1.02 9.06
C LEU A 145 -3.02 -1.33 10.31
N VAL A 146 -2.87 -2.60 10.69
CA VAL A 146 -2.03 -3.02 11.82
C VAL A 146 -0.57 -2.57 11.62
N GLY A 147 0.02 -2.82 10.46
CA GLY A 147 1.37 -2.37 10.13
C GLY A 147 1.52 -0.85 10.24
N ARG A 148 0.53 -0.09 9.75
CA ARG A 148 0.49 1.38 9.85
C ARG A 148 0.35 1.85 11.29
N ILE A 149 -0.44 1.19 12.13
CA ILE A 149 -0.62 1.55 13.55
C ILE A 149 0.72 1.47 14.30
N PHE A 150 1.49 0.40 14.08
CA PHE A 150 2.78 0.22 14.77
C PHE A 150 3.94 1.01 14.15
N SER A 151 3.76 1.53 12.94
CA SER A 151 4.78 2.34 12.26
C SER A 151 5.10 3.65 12.98
N GLY A 152 6.33 4.13 12.81
CA GLY A 152 6.82 5.35 13.42
C GLY A 152 8.15 5.80 12.80
N PRO A 153 8.65 7.00 13.15
CA PRO A 153 9.89 7.52 12.58
C PRO A 153 11.14 6.87 13.20
N TYR A 154 11.22 5.53 13.17
CA TYR A 154 12.27 4.74 13.84
C TYR A 154 13.62 4.74 13.11
N ILE A 155 13.62 5.10 11.83
CA ILE A 155 14.79 5.03 10.96
C ILE A 155 15.58 6.34 11.05
N THR A 156 16.89 6.17 11.20
CA THR A 156 17.90 7.22 11.43
C THR A 156 19.12 6.93 10.58
N LYS A 157 20.07 7.88 10.52
CA LYS A 157 21.32 7.69 9.76
C LYS A 157 22.16 6.50 10.25
N ARG A 158 22.04 6.14 11.52
CA ARG A 158 22.82 5.05 12.16
C ARG A 158 22.25 3.66 11.84
N ASN A 159 20.93 3.50 11.87
CA ASN A 159 20.29 2.19 11.73
C ASN A 159 19.69 1.92 10.34
N ARG A 160 19.77 2.87 9.39
CA ARG A 160 19.13 2.73 8.05
C ARG A 160 19.51 1.45 7.30
N TYR A 161 20.75 0.98 7.39
CA TYR A 161 21.19 -0.25 6.71
C TYR A 161 20.64 -1.51 7.37
N LEU A 162 20.55 -1.51 8.70
CA LEU A 162 19.89 -2.59 9.44
C LEU A 162 18.38 -2.59 9.15
N ALA A 163 17.75 -1.42 9.06
CA ALA A 163 16.36 -1.29 8.66
C ALA A 163 16.13 -1.82 7.24
N LEU A 164 17.02 -1.53 6.28
CA LEU A 164 16.97 -2.11 4.94
C LEU A 164 17.14 -3.64 4.98
N LEU A 165 18.13 -4.15 5.69
CA LEU A 165 18.39 -5.60 5.78
C LEU A 165 17.19 -6.34 6.39
N THR A 166 16.65 -5.83 7.50
CA THR A 166 15.47 -6.41 8.16
C THR A 166 14.24 -6.33 7.28
N ASN A 167 14.04 -5.23 6.54
CA ASN A 167 12.98 -5.10 5.55
C ASN A 167 13.09 -6.16 4.45
N ILE A 168 14.27 -6.34 3.85
CA ILE A 168 14.51 -7.36 2.83
C ILE A 168 14.29 -8.77 3.40
N ALA A 169 14.85 -9.05 4.57
CA ALA A 169 14.74 -10.38 5.19
C ALA A 169 13.29 -10.73 5.56
N THR A 170 12.50 -9.77 6.06
CA THR A 170 11.12 -10.00 6.50
C THR A 170 10.13 -9.95 5.33
N VAL A 171 10.02 -8.81 4.64
CA VAL A 171 9.08 -8.64 3.52
C VAL A 171 9.44 -9.60 2.39
N GLY A 172 10.74 -9.76 2.10
CA GLY A 172 11.19 -10.67 1.06
C GLY A 172 10.92 -12.14 1.35
N SER A 173 11.17 -12.59 2.59
CA SER A 173 10.86 -14.00 2.94
C SER A 173 9.38 -14.29 2.82
N PHE A 174 8.50 -13.50 3.45
CA PHE A 174 7.06 -13.73 3.35
C PHE A 174 6.53 -13.58 1.92
N GLY A 175 7.06 -12.63 1.13
CA GLY A 175 6.71 -12.46 -0.28
C GLY A 175 7.07 -13.69 -1.13
N ILE A 176 8.25 -14.28 -0.90
CA ILE A 176 8.67 -15.52 -1.56
C ILE A 176 7.80 -16.70 -1.12
N LEU A 177 7.44 -16.80 0.17
CA LEU A 177 6.60 -17.90 0.67
C LEU A 177 5.23 -17.94 -0.02
N LEU A 178 4.66 -16.79 -0.38
CA LEU A 178 3.40 -16.71 -1.12
C LEU A 178 3.44 -17.43 -2.49
N LEU A 179 4.63 -17.59 -3.09
CA LEU A 179 4.79 -18.31 -4.36
C LEU A 179 4.49 -19.80 -4.26
N PHE A 180 4.63 -20.38 -3.07
CA PHE A 180 4.43 -21.80 -2.83
C PHE A 180 3.02 -22.12 -2.33
N CYS A 181 2.12 -21.13 -2.33
CA CYS A 181 0.70 -21.31 -2.05
C CYS A 181 -0.05 -21.85 -3.28
N ARG A 182 -1.20 -22.47 -3.03
CA ARG A 182 -2.05 -23.06 -4.07
C ARG A 182 -2.62 -21.99 -5.01
N THR A 183 -2.25 -22.03 -6.29
CA THR A 183 -2.71 -21.06 -7.30
C THR A 183 -3.39 -21.74 -8.50
N SER A 184 -4.22 -20.99 -9.23
CA SER A 184 -4.83 -21.38 -10.50
C SER A 184 -4.51 -20.34 -11.59
N PRO A 185 -3.98 -20.74 -12.76
CA PRO A 185 -3.62 -22.11 -13.16
C PRO A 185 -2.46 -22.68 -12.32
N LYS A 186 -2.35 -24.01 -12.26
CA LYS A 186 -1.28 -24.69 -11.51
C LYS A 186 0.07 -24.33 -12.12
N ARG A 187 0.96 -23.77 -11.28
CA ARG A 187 2.33 -23.41 -11.66
C ARG A 187 3.29 -24.58 -11.50
N ASN A 188 4.48 -24.44 -12.08
CA ASN A 188 5.57 -25.42 -11.97
C ASN A 188 6.28 -25.42 -10.60
N SER A 189 6.01 -24.43 -9.75
CA SER A 189 6.57 -24.34 -8.39
C SER A 189 6.01 -25.43 -7.46
N PRO A 190 6.81 -25.97 -6.54
CA PRO A 190 6.34 -26.97 -5.59
C PRO A 190 5.26 -26.37 -4.67
N LEU A 191 4.22 -27.14 -4.36
CA LEU A 191 3.21 -26.74 -3.39
C LEU A 191 3.74 -27.03 -1.98
N LEU A 192 4.17 -25.99 -1.26
CA LEU A 192 4.62 -26.12 0.14
C LEU A 192 3.52 -25.80 1.14
N PHE A 193 2.60 -24.91 0.77
CA PHE A 193 1.52 -24.44 1.65
C PHE A 193 0.16 -24.82 1.06
N PRO A 194 -0.33 -26.05 1.31
CA PRO A 194 -1.57 -26.54 0.73
C PRO A 194 -2.84 -25.96 1.37
N HIS A 195 -2.77 -25.44 2.60
CA HIS A 195 -3.93 -25.06 3.40
C HIS A 195 -4.25 -23.56 3.34
N ASP A 196 -5.54 -23.23 3.44
CA ASP A 196 -6.02 -21.85 3.35
C ASP A 196 -5.50 -20.96 4.48
N TRP A 197 -5.41 -21.51 5.70
CA TRP A 197 -4.94 -20.78 6.88
C TRP A 197 -3.45 -20.42 6.78
N GLU A 198 -2.63 -21.26 6.13
CA GLU A 198 -1.20 -21.00 5.92
C GLU A 198 -1.03 -19.78 5.01
N TYR A 199 -1.77 -19.77 3.89
CA TYR A 199 -1.82 -18.62 2.99
C TYR A 199 -2.27 -17.34 3.71
N MET A 200 -3.36 -17.41 4.48
CA MET A 200 -3.87 -16.25 5.23
C MET A 200 -2.84 -15.71 6.23
N CYS A 201 -2.17 -16.59 6.98
CA CYS A 201 -1.13 -16.19 7.92
C CYS A 201 0.07 -15.54 7.22
N ILE A 202 0.58 -16.15 6.15
CA ILE A 202 1.72 -15.64 5.38
C ILE A 202 1.36 -14.28 4.76
N LEU A 203 0.19 -14.17 4.13
CA LEU A 203 -0.29 -12.93 3.53
C LEU A 203 -0.47 -11.82 4.58
N GLY A 204 -1.12 -12.14 5.70
CA GLY A 204 -1.34 -11.19 6.79
C GLY A 204 -0.01 -10.65 7.33
N LEU A 205 0.95 -11.53 7.64
CA LEU A 205 2.27 -11.14 8.12
C LEU A 205 3.03 -10.30 7.08
N HIS A 206 3.02 -10.73 5.81
CA HIS A 206 3.61 -9.95 4.72
C HIS A 206 3.06 -8.52 4.69
N GLN A 207 1.73 -8.36 4.75
CA GLN A 207 1.08 -7.06 4.67
C GLN A 207 1.34 -6.18 5.91
N VAL A 208 1.41 -6.76 7.11
CA VAL A 208 1.81 -6.05 8.33
C VAL A 208 3.22 -5.49 8.18
N PHE A 209 4.21 -6.34 7.86
CA PHE A 209 5.61 -5.92 7.77
C PHE A 209 5.84 -4.93 6.63
N PHE A 210 5.27 -5.21 5.45
CA PHE A 210 5.38 -4.33 4.29
C PHE A 210 4.92 -2.90 4.62
N HIS A 211 3.75 -2.76 5.24
CA HIS A 211 3.20 -1.45 5.58
C HIS A 211 3.89 -0.80 6.78
N PHE A 212 4.34 -1.60 7.76
CA PHE A 212 5.18 -1.11 8.85
C PHE A 212 6.44 -0.44 8.32
N PHE A 213 7.17 -1.09 7.41
CA PHE A 213 8.42 -0.55 6.87
C PHE A 213 8.18 0.64 5.95
N ILE A 214 7.25 0.58 5.00
CA ILE A 214 6.99 1.72 4.09
C ILE A 214 6.61 2.98 4.88
N VAL A 215 5.67 2.88 5.83
CA VAL A 215 5.26 4.06 6.59
C VAL A 215 6.37 4.55 7.51
N SER A 216 7.14 3.65 8.13
CA SER A 216 8.29 4.05 8.94
C SER A 216 9.36 4.78 8.11
N MET A 217 9.63 4.31 6.88
CA MET A 217 10.57 4.96 5.94
C MET A 217 10.10 6.36 5.54
N ILE A 218 8.80 6.53 5.28
CA ILE A 218 8.21 7.82 4.93
C ILE A 218 8.29 8.78 6.13
N LEU A 219 7.84 8.36 7.31
CA LEU A 219 7.87 9.21 8.52
C LEU A 219 9.28 9.59 8.96
N SER A 220 10.26 8.71 8.73
CA SER A 220 11.66 8.93 9.06
C SER A 220 12.43 9.85 8.12
N VAL A 221 11.84 10.35 7.03
CA VAL A 221 12.48 11.34 6.16
C VAL A 221 13.02 12.52 6.97
N ARG A 222 12.26 12.97 7.99
CA ARG A 222 12.63 14.04 8.91
C ARG A 222 13.95 13.80 9.66
N ASN A 223 14.32 12.55 9.90
CA ASN A 223 15.55 12.19 10.59
C ASN A 223 16.77 12.14 9.65
N LEU A 224 16.55 12.17 8.33
CA LEU A 224 17.59 11.97 7.31
C LEU A 224 17.98 13.27 6.61
N VAL A 225 17.06 14.22 6.49
CA VAL A 225 17.26 15.48 5.77
C VAL A 225 17.16 16.70 6.68
N LYS A 226 17.59 17.87 6.19
CA LYS A 226 17.45 19.14 6.92
C LYS A 226 15.97 19.56 6.97
N PRO A 227 15.50 20.35 7.96
CA PRO A 227 14.10 20.76 8.09
C PRO A 227 13.50 21.38 6.82
N ASN A 228 14.27 22.22 6.11
CA ASN A 228 13.87 22.84 4.84
C ASN A 228 13.80 21.88 3.65
N GLN A 229 14.29 20.64 3.79
CA GLN A 229 14.31 19.60 2.74
C GLN A 229 13.30 18.49 3.00
N VAL A 230 12.62 18.51 4.15
CA VAL A 230 11.66 17.47 4.57
C VAL A 230 10.54 17.32 3.56
N GLU A 231 9.95 18.43 3.12
CA GLU A 231 8.89 18.46 2.13
C GLU A 231 9.29 17.77 0.82
N MET A 232 10.44 18.17 0.29
CA MET A 232 10.99 17.58 -0.93
C MET A 232 11.26 16.08 -0.75
N GLY A 233 11.78 15.66 0.41
CA GLY A 233 12.00 14.25 0.70
C GLY A 233 10.71 13.44 0.73
N PHE A 234 9.64 13.98 1.32
CA PHE A 234 8.32 13.34 1.29
C PHE A 234 7.77 13.23 -0.13
N LEU A 235 7.82 14.31 -0.92
CA LEU A 235 7.36 14.34 -2.31
C LEU A 235 8.08 13.29 -3.16
N ILE A 236 9.41 13.23 -3.08
CA ILE A 236 10.21 12.24 -3.81
C ILE A 236 9.79 10.81 -3.42
N MET A 237 9.62 10.52 -2.13
CA MET A 237 9.21 9.21 -1.64
C MET A 237 7.82 8.79 -2.12
N THR A 238 6.83 9.69 -2.02
CA THR A 238 5.45 9.39 -2.42
C THR A 238 5.35 9.25 -3.94
N SER A 239 5.93 10.16 -4.71
CA SER A 239 5.89 10.10 -6.18
C SER A 239 6.58 8.85 -6.73
N ILE A 240 7.74 8.46 -6.17
CA ILE A 240 8.42 7.21 -6.59
C ILE A 240 7.56 6.00 -6.23
N SER A 241 6.94 5.97 -5.05
CA SER A 241 6.07 4.86 -4.64
C SER A 241 4.87 4.70 -5.59
N GLU A 242 4.22 5.81 -5.97
CA GLU A 242 3.07 5.83 -6.86
C GLU A 242 3.44 5.42 -8.29
N VAL A 243 4.51 6.01 -8.85
CA VAL A 243 4.98 5.68 -10.20
C VAL A 243 5.32 4.20 -10.28
N LEU A 244 6.05 3.66 -9.30
CA LEU A 244 6.40 2.25 -9.31
C LEU A 244 5.17 1.36 -9.15
N ALA A 245 4.18 1.74 -8.32
CA ALA A 245 2.93 1.01 -8.18
C ALA A 245 2.15 0.91 -9.52
N MET A 246 2.22 1.92 -10.39
CA MET A 246 1.61 1.85 -11.72
C MET A 246 2.23 0.75 -12.61
N PHE A 247 3.55 0.54 -12.52
CA PHE A 247 4.25 -0.49 -13.28
C PHE A 247 4.01 -1.92 -12.76
N MET A 248 3.50 -2.06 -11.54
CA MET A 248 3.30 -3.37 -10.91
C MET A 248 2.27 -4.23 -11.61
N GLY A 249 1.21 -3.64 -12.17
CA GLY A 249 0.21 -4.38 -12.94
C GLY A 249 0.79 -5.01 -14.21
N PHE A 250 1.75 -4.34 -14.85
CA PHE A 250 2.48 -4.85 -16.00
C PHE A 250 3.49 -5.93 -15.59
N LEU A 251 4.29 -5.66 -14.55
CA LEU A 251 5.27 -6.61 -14.04
C LEU A 251 4.61 -7.90 -13.54
N ALA A 252 3.45 -7.81 -12.88
CA ALA A 252 2.69 -8.97 -12.44
C ALA A 252 2.27 -9.87 -13.61
N LYS A 253 1.81 -9.29 -14.73
CA LYS A 253 1.47 -10.05 -15.94
C LYS A 253 2.67 -10.74 -16.55
N LEU A 254 3.81 -10.05 -16.67
CA LEU A 254 5.07 -10.64 -17.15
C LEU A 254 5.51 -11.79 -16.24
N TRP A 255 5.45 -11.59 -14.92
CA TRP A 255 5.83 -12.61 -13.96
C TRP A 255 4.95 -13.86 -14.03
N MET A 256 3.63 -13.67 -14.16
CA MET A 256 2.67 -14.77 -14.37
C MET A 256 2.90 -15.54 -15.67
N SER A 257 3.63 -14.97 -16.64
CA SER A 257 3.96 -15.63 -17.89
C SER A 257 5.29 -16.40 -17.85
N ILE A 258 6.15 -16.09 -16.88
CA ILE A 258 7.48 -16.69 -16.71
C ILE A 258 7.44 -17.89 -15.74
N VAL A 259 6.46 -17.93 -14.82
CA VAL A 259 6.27 -18.98 -13.80
C VAL A 259 5.02 -19.80 -14.08
#